data_AF-A0A0G0YS80-F1
#
_entry.id   AF-A0A0G0YS80-F1
#
_cell.length_a   1.000
_cell.length_b   1.000
_cell.length_c   1.000
_cell.angle_alpha   90.00
_cell.angle_beta   90.00
_cell.angle_gamma   90.00
#
_symmetry.space_group_name_H-M   'P 1'
#
loop_
_entity.id
_entity.type
_entity.pdbx_description
1 polymer ?
#
loop_
_entity_poly.entity_id
_entity_poly.type
_entity_poly.pdbx_seq_one_letter_code
_entity_poly.pdbx_strand_id
1 'polypeptide(L)' 'MSGVPITWLTEELMNRIRCLFEPRYGRALSDGEVVLIADNLTSLFEVMLKPGQYKKGFING' A
#
# COMPACT_ATOMS: atom_id res chain seq x y z
N MET A 1 -11.12 16.28 4.20
CA MET A 1 -10.48 15.55 3.09
C MET A 1 -9.46 16.49 2.45
N SER A 2 -8.18 16.34 2.77
CA SER A 2 -7.11 17.15 2.19
C SER A 2 -6.90 16.74 0.73
N GLY A 3 -7.33 17.58 -0.20
CA GLY A 3 -7.21 17.39 -1.65
C GLY A 3 -5.80 17.59 -2.19
N VAL A 4 -4.80 16.99 -1.54
CA VAL A 4 -3.43 16.99 -2.06
C VAL A 4 -3.32 15.85 -3.08
N PRO A 5 -3.04 16.14 -4.36
CA PRO A 5 -2.84 15.10 -5.36
C PRO A 5 -1.65 14.25 -4.95
N ILE A 6 -1.82 12.92 -4.96
CA ILE A 6 -0.75 11.97 -4.65
C ILE A 6 0.22 11.97 -5.83
N THR A 7 1.27 12.78 -5.74
CA THR A 7 2.20 13.05 -6.86
C THR A 7 3.01 11.83 -7.29
N TRP A 8 3.20 10.86 -6.41
CA TRP A 8 3.95 9.63 -6.71
C TRP A 8 3.09 8.54 -7.38
N LEU A 9 1.76 8.64 -7.27
CA LEU A 9 0.84 7.63 -7.80
C LEU A 9 0.48 7.95 -9.26
N THR A 10 1.34 7.50 -10.17
CA THR A 10 1.13 7.69 -11.61
C THR A 10 -0.01 6.82 -12.14
N GLU A 11 -0.57 7.18 -13.29
CA GLU A 11 -1.60 6.39 -13.96
C GLU A 11 -1.13 4.96 -14.29
N GLU A 12 0.15 4.80 -14.67
CA GLU A 12 0.75 3.48 -14.89
C GLU A 12 0.70 2.63 -13.62
N LEU A 13 1.06 3.20 -12.46
CA LEU A 13 1.01 2.51 -11.17
C LEU A 13 -0.42 2.18 -10.76
N MET A 14 -1.36 3.10 -10.97
CA MET A 14 -2.79 2.84 -10.75
C MET A 14 -3.28 1.66 -11.60
N ASN A 15 -2.90 1.60 -12.87
CA ASN A 15 -3.26 0.50 -13.76
C ASN A 15 -2.66 -0.84 -13.29
N ARG A 16 -1.40 -0.84 -12.83
CA ARG A 16 -0.79 -2.05 -12.25
C ARG A 16 -1.54 -2.53 -11.00
N ILE A 17 -1.98 -1.61 -10.14
CA ILE A 17 -2.80 -1.96 -8.97
C ILE A 17 -4.13 -2.57 -9.42
N ARG A 18 -4.83 -1.96 -10.40
CA ARG A 18 -6.08 -2.53 -10.94
C ARG A 18 -5.87 -3.95 -11.46
N CYS A 19 -4.86 -4.18 -12.30
CA CYS A 19 -4.57 -5.51 -12.86
C CYS A 19 -4.33 -6.59 -11.80
N LEU A 20 -3.74 -6.24 -10.65
CA LEU A 20 -3.44 -7.19 -9.58
C LEU A 20 -4.62 -7.44 -8.64
N PHE A 21 -5.43 -6.42 -8.39
CA PHE A 21 -6.45 -6.45 -7.34
C PHE A 21 -7.86 -6.68 -7.88
N GLU A 22 -8.22 -6.19 -9.06
CA GLU A 22 -9.56 -6.42 -9.65
C GLU A 22 -9.92 -7.90 -9.78
N PRO A 23 -9.00 -8.81 -10.23
CA PRO A 23 -9.30 -10.23 -10.27
C PRO A 23 -9.59 -10.84 -8.89
N ARG A 24 -9.00 -10.27 -7.83
CA ARG A 24 -9.21 -10.73 -6.44
C ARG A 24 -10.53 -10.25 -5.88
N TYR A 25 -10.94 -9.03 -6.25
CA TYR A 25 -12.23 -8.47 -5.84
C TYR A 25 -13.40 -8.95 -6.71
N GLY A 26 -13.12 -9.51 -7.88
CA GLY A 26 -14.15 -9.95 -8.84
C GLY A 26 -14.95 -8.79 -9.45
N ARG A 27 -14.43 -7.56 -9.38
CA ARG A 27 -15.06 -6.35 -9.94
C ARG A 27 -14.00 -5.29 -10.27
N ALA A 28 -14.40 -4.32 -11.09
CA ALA A 28 -13.61 -3.13 -11.35
C ALA A 28 -13.46 -2.27 -10.08
N LEU A 29 -12.29 -1.64 -9.95
CA LEU A 29 -11.97 -0.72 -8.86
C LEU A 29 -12.11 0.72 -9.32
N SER A 30 -12.77 1.54 -8.51
CA SER A 30 -12.80 2.99 -8.71
C SER A 30 -11.45 3.63 -8.37
N ASP A 31 -11.20 4.82 -8.91
CA ASP A 31 -9.94 5.55 -8.67
C ASP A 31 -9.68 5.80 -7.18
N GLY A 32 -10.73 6.09 -6.40
CA GLY A 32 -10.63 6.25 -4.95
C GLY A 32 -10.21 4.96 -4.23
N GLU A 33 -10.68 3.80 -4.70
CA GLU A 33 -10.27 2.50 -4.16
C GLU A 33 -8.83 2.16 -4.54
N VAL A 34 -8.42 2.48 -5.76
CA VAL A 34 -7.04 2.29 -6.21
C VAL A 34 -6.08 3.16 -5.39
N VAL A 35 -6.45 4.41 -5.15
CA VAL A 35 -5.71 5.33 -4.26
C VAL A 35 -5.60 4.76 -2.85
N LEU A 36 -6.70 4.26 -2.29
CA LEU A 36 -6.71 3.66 -0.96
C LEU A 36 -5.83 2.41 -0.87
N ILE A 37 -5.86 1.56 -1.89
CA ILE A 37 -4.98 0.38 -1.98
C ILE A 37 -3.51 0.81 -2.04
N ALA A 38 -3.19 1.83 -2.85
CA ALA A 38 -1.84 2.37 -2.96
C ALA A 38 -1.33 2.90 -1.61
N ASP A 39 -2.15 3.65 -0.89
CA ASP A 39 -1.82 4.20 0.43
C ASP A 39 -1.61 3.11 1.49
N ASN A 40 -2.48 2.09 1.48
CA ASN A 40 -2.34 0.92 2.34
C ASN A 40 -1.05 0.13 2.06
N LEU A 41 -0.69 -0.06 0.79
CA LEU A 41 0.55 -0.73 0.40
C LEU A 41 1.78 0.06 0.90
N THR A 42 1.79 1.37 0.71
CA THR A 42 2.87 2.24 1.20
C THR A 42 3.00 2.14 2.73
N SER A 43 1.88 2.20 3.45
CA SER A 43 1.85 2.04 4.91
C SER A 43 2.46 0.70 5.36
N LEU A 44 2.16 -0.40 4.66
CA LEU A 44 2.76 -1.70 4.93
C LEU A 44 4.27 -1.71 4.66
N PHE A 45 4.72 -1.10 3.56
CA PHE A 45 6.14 -0.97 3.27
C PHE A 45 6.87 -0.14 4.33
N GLU A 46 6.31 0.97 4.79
CA GLU A 46 6.90 1.79 5.86
C GLU A 46 7.07 1.01 7.17
N VAL A 47 6.11 0.14 7.50
CA VAL A 47 6.21 -0.74 8.67
C VAL A 47 7.27 -1.83 8.45
N MET A 48 7.28 -2.49 7.29
CA MET A 48 8.21 -3.59 7.01
C MET A 48 9.66 -3.14 6.82
N LEU A 49 9.86 -1.97 6.21
CA LEU A 49 11.18 -1.43 5.87
C LEU A 49 11.80 -0.61 7.01
N LYS A 50 11.07 -0.33 8.11
CA LYS A 50 11.64 0.28 9.31
C LYS A 50 12.68 -0.67 9.92
N PRO A 51 13.98 -0.36 9.85
CA PRO A 51 15.00 -1.21 10.45
C PRO A 51 14.89 -1.14 11.97
N GLY A 52 14.75 -2.30 12.63
CA GLY A 52 15.08 -2.46 14.04
C GLY A 52 13.96 -2.42 15.10
N GLN A 53 12.67 -2.54 14.74
CA GLN A 53 11.61 -2.68 15.77
C GLN A 53 11.24 -4.11 16.16
N TYR A 54 11.85 -5.13 15.53
CA TYR A 54 11.88 -6.48 16.10
C TYR A 54 12.82 -6.46 17.32
N LYS A 55 12.32 -5.99 18.47
CA LYS A 55 13.02 -6.15 19.75
C LYS A 55 13.32 -7.63 19.91
N LYS A 56 14.61 -7.94 19.96
CA LYS A 56 15.21 -9.19 20.42
C LYS A 56 14.60 -9.54 21.78
N GLY A 57 13.57 -10.37 21.77
CA GLY A 57 12.76 -10.75 22.92
C GLY A 57 12.92 -12.22 23.31
N PHE A 58 14.08 -12.82 23.06
CA PHE A 58 14.51 -14.14 23.55
C PHE A 58 16.04 -14.02 23.54
N ILE A 59 16.82 -14.12 24.62
CA ILE A 59 16.90 -15.15 25.68
C ILE A 59 17.71 -14.49 26.81
N ASN A 60 17.20 -14.47 28.04
CA ASN A 60 18.07 -14.37 29.22
C ASN A 60 18.53 -15.80 29.52
N GLY A 61 19.83 -16.04 29.37
CA GLY A 61 20.55 -17.22 29.84
C GLY A 61 21.80 -16.75 30.56
#